data_AF-A0AAJ3PQL4-F1
#
_entry.id   AF-A0AAJ3PQL4-F1
#
_cell.length_a   1.000
_cell.length_b   1.000
_cell.length_c   1.000
_cell.angle_alpha   90.00
_cell.angle_beta   90.00
_cell.angle_gamma   90.00
#
_symmetry.space_group_name_H-M   'P 1'
#
loop_
_entity.id
_entity.type
_entity.pdbx_description
1 polymer ?
#
loop_
_entity_poly.entity_id
_entity_poly.type
_entity_poly.pdbx_seq_one_letter_code
_entity_poly.pdbx_strand_id
1 'polypeptide(L)' 'MGRVGAAGDNAAMESFFALLQKNVLNRRRWQSFDQLWLAIVSWIERTYHRRRRQARLGKLTPVEFEMVQSVQA' A
#
# COMPACT_ATOMS: atom_id res chain seq x y z
N MET A 1 12.03 -26.32 -6.02
CA MET A 1 10.63 -26.02 -6.39
C MET A 1 10.07 -25.00 -5.40
N GLY A 2 10.00 -23.72 -5.82
CA GLY A 2 9.45 -22.63 -5.01
C GLY A 2 7.92 -22.73 -4.93
N ARG A 3 7.36 -22.55 -3.74
CA ARG A 3 5.93 -22.72 -3.49
C ARG A 3 5.18 -21.48 -4.00
N VAL A 4 4.45 -21.64 -5.10
CA VAL A 4 3.48 -20.64 -5.57
C VAL A 4 2.42 -20.45 -4.46
N GLY A 5 2.30 -19.23 -3.95
CA GLY A 5 1.20 -18.81 -3.07
C GLY A 5 1.28 -19.34 -1.63
N ALA A 6 2.28 -18.91 -0.85
CA ALA A 6 2.12 -18.95 0.60
C ALA A 6 1.10 -17.88 1.02
N ALA A 7 0.11 -18.22 1.86
CA ALA A 7 -0.90 -17.28 2.34
C ALA A 7 -0.30 -16.03 3.02
N GLY A 8 0.93 -16.12 3.53
CA GLY A 8 1.70 -14.98 4.03
C GLY A 8 2.19 -14.00 2.95
N ASP A 9 2.47 -14.50 1.74
CA ASP A 9 2.91 -13.67 0.60
C ASP A 9 1.73 -12.89 0.02
N ASN A 10 0.54 -13.49 -0.04
CA ASN A 10 -0.66 -12.82 -0.55
C ASN A 10 -1.34 -11.91 0.47
N ALA A 11 -1.19 -12.16 1.78
CA ALA A 11 -1.86 -11.37 2.82
C ALA A 11 -1.52 -9.86 2.76
N ALA A 12 -0.29 -9.52 2.37
CA ALA A 12 0.11 -8.12 2.20
C ALA A 12 -0.59 -7.46 1.01
N MET A 13 -0.69 -8.18 -0.11
CA MET A 13 -1.38 -7.71 -1.32
C MET A 13 -2.90 -7.64 -1.12
N GLU A 14 -3.48 -8.66 -0.48
CA GLU A 14 -4.89 -8.65 -0.09
C GLU A 14 -5.23 -7.47 0.83
N SER A 15 -4.39 -7.20 1.84
CA SER A 15 -4.54 -6.04 2.71
C SER A 15 -4.45 -4.72 1.92
N PHE A 16 -3.49 -4.61 1.01
CA PHE A 16 -3.35 -3.44 0.14
C PHE A 16 -4.61 -3.20 -0.70
N PHE A 17 -5.13 -4.23 -1.39
CA PHE A 17 -6.32 -4.09 -2.25
C PHE A 17 -7.57 -3.78 -1.44
N ALA A 18 -7.76 -4.40 -0.27
CA ALA A 18 -8.88 -4.08 0.61
C ALA A 18 -8.88 -2.60 1.05
N LEU A 19 -7.70 -2.05 1.31
CA LEU A 19 -7.54 -0.64 1.67
C LEU A 19 -7.74 0.29 0.49
N LEU A 20 -7.20 -0.05 -0.67
CA LEU A 20 -7.37 0.73 -1.90
C LEU A 20 -8.86 0.83 -2.25
N GLN A 21 -9.58 -0.29 -2.15
CA GLN A 21 -11.01 -0.33 -2.39
C GLN A 21 -11.78 0.55 -1.40
N LYS A 22 -11.52 0.42 -0.10
CA LYS A 22 -12.20 1.20 0.94
C LYS A 22 -11.90 2.71 0.84
N ASN A 23 -10.66 3.08 0.54
CA ASN A 23 -10.21 4.46 0.66
C ASN A 23 -10.21 5.24 -0.65
N VAL A 24 -10.26 4.58 -1.81
CA VAL A 24 -10.24 5.23 -3.13
C VAL A 24 -11.42 4.79 -3.97
N LEU A 25 -11.53 3.49 -4.27
CA LEU A 25 -12.51 3.01 -5.26
C LEU A 25 -13.96 3.24 -4.82
N ASN A 26 -14.27 2.95 -3.56
CA ASN A 26 -15.63 3.05 -3.02
C ASN A 26 -15.96 4.45 -2.48
N ARG A 27 -15.04 5.43 -2.56
CA ARG A 27 -15.26 6.77 -1.99
C ARG A 27 -16.26 7.60 -2.77
N ARG A 28 -16.26 7.48 -4.10
CA ARG A 28 -17.12 8.24 -5.01
C ARG A 28 -17.12 7.60 -6.40
N ARG A 29 -18.07 7.99 -7.25
CA ARG A 29 -17.99 7.70 -8.68
C ARG A 29 -16.94 8.59 -9.34
N TRP A 30 -16.16 7.99 -10.23
CA TRP A 30 -15.12 8.66 -11.00
C TRP A 30 -15.66 8.95 -12.40
N GLN A 31 -15.39 10.16 -12.91
CA GLN A 31 -15.90 10.57 -14.21
C GLN A 31 -14.99 10.13 -15.37
N SER A 32 -13.71 9.87 -15.08
CA SER A 32 -12.74 9.37 -16.05
C SER A 32 -11.73 8.44 -15.39
N PHE A 33 -11.07 7.63 -16.22
CA PHE A 33 -9.95 6.80 -15.78
C PHE A 33 -8.80 7.65 -15.23
N ASP A 34 -8.45 8.76 -15.87
CA ASP A 34 -7.37 9.65 -15.42
C ASP A 34 -7.63 10.21 -14.01
N GLN A 35 -8.87 10.56 -13.72
CA GLN A 35 -9.25 11.05 -12.40
C GLN A 35 -9.08 9.96 -11.33
N LEU A 36 -9.46 8.72 -11.65
CA LEU A 36 -9.25 7.58 -10.78
C LEU A 36 -7.76 7.27 -10.62
N TRP A 37 -6.99 7.26 -11.70
CA TRP A 37 -5.56 6.99 -11.71
C TRP A 37 -4.80 7.97 -10.81
N LEU A 38 -5.05 9.27 -10.97
CA LEU A 38 -4.46 10.31 -10.13
C LEU A 38 -4.82 10.12 -8.65
N ALA A 39 -6.06 9.72 -8.35
CA ALA A 39 -6.48 9.46 -6.98
C ALA A 39 -5.80 8.23 -6.37
N ILE A 40 -5.63 7.16 -7.14
CA ILE A 40 -4.90 5.96 -6.73
C ILE A 40 -3.45 6.32 -6.41
N VAL A 41 -2.74 6.96 -7.34
CA VAL A 41 -1.33 7.34 -7.17
C VAL A 41 -1.16 8.28 -5.97
N SER A 42 -2.01 9.30 -5.87
CA SER A 42 -1.96 10.26 -4.75
C SER A 42 -2.21 9.58 -3.40
N TRP A 43 -3.14 8.62 -3.33
CA TRP A 43 -3.40 7.87 -2.11
C TRP A 43 -2.23 6.96 -1.74
N ILE A 44 -1.64 6.25 -2.71
CA ILE A 44 -0.47 5.40 -2.50
C ILE A 44 0.68 6.23 -1.90
N GLU A 45 1.07 7.31 -2.59
CA GLU A 45 2.23 8.12 -2.21
C GLU A 45 2.03 8.89 -0.91
N ARG A 46 0.87 9.52 -0.73
CA ARG A 46 0.65 10.45 0.39
C ARG A 46 0.12 9.76 1.64
N THR A 47 -0.60 8.66 1.49
CA THR A 47 -1.30 8.00 2.60
C THR A 47 -0.70 6.64 2.89
N TYR A 48 -0.64 5.75 1.90
CA TYR A 48 -0.18 4.37 2.11
C TYR A 48 1.31 4.32 2.46
N HIS A 49 2.17 5.02 1.72
CA HIS A 49 3.62 5.01 1.93
C HIS A 49 4.10 5.92 3.06
N ARG A 50 3.46 7.09 3.26
CA ARG A 50 3.97 8.13 4.17
C ARG A 50 3.24 8.30 5.50
N ARG A 51 2.01 7.82 5.63
CA ARG A 51 1.18 8.05 6.85
C ARG A 51 0.75 6.75 7.53
N ARG A 52 0.65 5.66 6.80
CA ARG A 52 0.21 4.37 7.33
C ARG A 52 1.37 3.62 7.97
N ARG A 53 1.38 3.58 9.30
CA ARG A 53 2.26 2.69 10.06
C ARG A 53 1.75 1.25 10.00
N GLN A 54 2.64 0.31 9.73
CA GLN A 54 2.29 -1.10 9.57
C GLN A 54 2.92 -1.92 10.70
N ALA A 55 2.12 -2.72 11.41
CA ALA A 55 2.63 -3.57 12.50
C ALA A 55 3.72 -4.54 12.01
N ARG A 56 3.57 -5.06 10.78
CA ARG A 56 4.57 -5.87 10.06
C ARG A 56 5.92 -5.16 9.93
N LEU A 57 5.93 -3.84 9.81
CA LEU A 57 7.15 -3.04 9.64
C LEU A 57 7.64 -2.46 10.98
N GLY A 58 7.31 -3.09 12.11
CA GLY A 58 7.68 -2.56 13.43
C GLY A 58 6.96 -1.25 13.80
N LYS A 59 5.75 -1.04 13.27
CA LYS A 59 4.98 0.23 13.38
C LYS A 59 5.65 1.42 12.66
N LEU A 60 6.52 1.16 11.69
CA LEU A 60 7.02 2.16 10.76
C LEU A 60 6.10 2.27 9.55
N THR A 61 6.16 3.41 8.87
CA THR A 61 5.65 3.55 7.51
C THR A 61 6.60 2.86 6.51
N PRO A 62 6.12 2.47 5.32
CA PRO A 62 6.99 1.91 4.28
C PRO A 62 8.24 2.77 4.00
N VAL A 63 8.06 4.08 3.93
CA VAL A 63 9.15 5.04 3.67
C VAL A 63 10.13 5.13 4.85
N GLU A 64 9.64 5.14 6.09
CA GLU A 64 10.51 5.10 7.27
C GLU A 64 11.29 3.77 7.34
N PHE A 65 10.65 2.65 7.00
CA PHE A 65 11.30 1.34 6.99
C PHE A 65 12.43 1.28 5.94
N GLU A 66 12.18 1.76 4.72
CA GLU A 66 13.21 1.85 3.67
C GLU A 66 14.38 2.76 4.08
N MET A 67 14.11 3.90 4.71
CA MET A 67 15.15 4.79 5.22
C MET A 67 16.02 4.09 6.27
N VAL A 68 15.41 3.43 7.25
CA VAL A 68 16.15 2.70 8.30
C VAL A 68 16.99 1.57 7.71
N GLN A 69 16.44 0.80 6.75
CA GLN A 69 17.16 -0.28 6.08
C GLN A 69 18.31 0.24 5.20
N SER A 70 18.12 1.36 4.50
CA SER A 70 19.15 1.96 3.63
C SER A 70 20.34 2.52 4.38
N VAL A 71 20.16 2.89 5.65
CA VAL A 71 21.23 3.39 6.53
C VAL A 71 22.05 2.25 7.14
N GLN A 72 21.53 1.01 7.10
CA GLN A 72 22.22 -0.19 7.63
C GLN A 72 22.91 -1.05 6.55
N ALA A 73 22.90 -0.61 5.29
CA ALA A 73 23.61 -1.23 4.17
C ALA A 73 24.92 -0.48 3.90
#